data_AF-A0A382D7V0-F1
#
_entry.id   AF-A0A382D7V0-F1
#
_cell.length_a   1.000
_cell.length_b   1.000
_cell.length_c   1.000
_cell.angle_alpha   90.00
_cell.angle_beta   90.00
_cell.angle_gamma   90.00
#
_symmetry.space_group_name_H-M   'P 1'
#
loop_
_entity.id
_entity.type
_entity.pdbx_description
1 polymer ?
#
loop_
_entity_poly.entity_id
_entity_poly.type
_entity_poly.pdbx_seq_one_letter_code
_entity_poly.pdbx_strand_id
1 'polypeptide(L)'
;CNIGHFDVEIQVETLNNYSSIKKTEIKPQVDKYTFPNGHSIILLAEGRLVNLGCATGHPSFVMSNSFTNQVLAQIELFNKKYEVGVYTLPKELDEEVARLHLEKLGVKLTRLTPEQANYLNLPTDGPYKPDHYRY
;
A
#
# COMPACT_ATOMS: atom_id res chain seq x y z
N CYS A 1 7.60 -5.28 16.16
CA CYS A 1 7.51 -4.06 15.32
C CYS A 1 6.09 -3.96 14.76
N ASN A 2 5.73 -2.82 14.16
CA ASN A 2 4.43 -2.58 13.53
C ASN A 2 4.62 -2.17 12.06
N ILE A 3 3.74 -2.60 11.16
CA ILE A 3 3.72 -2.16 9.75
C ILE A 3 2.31 -1.73 9.30
N GLY A 4 1.31 -1.84 10.17
CA GLY A 4 -0.05 -1.41 9.90
C GLY A 4 -0.25 0.05 10.27
N HIS A 5 -1.19 0.34 11.16
CA HIS A 5 -1.68 1.69 11.34
C HIS A 5 -1.05 2.39 12.56
N PHE A 6 -0.50 3.59 12.34
CA PHE A 6 0.07 4.47 13.37
C PHE A 6 0.94 3.73 14.40
N ASP A 7 0.70 3.95 15.69
CA ASP A 7 1.32 3.30 16.85
C ASP A 7 0.29 2.64 17.78
N VAL A 8 -0.91 2.33 17.26
CA VAL A 8 -2.04 1.81 18.06
C VAL A 8 -2.07 0.29 18.20
N GLU A 9 -1.28 -0.44 17.41
CA GLU A 9 -1.28 -1.91 17.40
C GLU A 9 -0.43 -2.51 18.53
N ILE A 10 0.57 -1.78 19.00
CA ILE A 10 1.44 -2.18 20.10
C ILE A 10 1.25 -1.16 21.23
N GLN A 11 1.04 -1.64 22.45
CA GLN A 11 0.90 -0.80 23.65
C GLN A 11 2.25 -0.20 24.08
N VAL A 12 2.83 0.65 23.24
CA VAL A 12 4.16 1.26 23.46
C VAL A 12 4.13 2.23 24.63
N GLU A 13 3.03 2.97 24.82
CA GLU A 13 2.86 3.82 26.00
C GLU A 13 2.93 3.01 27.30
N THR A 14 2.30 1.83 27.34
CA THR A 14 2.37 0.92 28.50
C THR A 14 3.80 0.43 28.74
N LEU A 15 4.57 0.15 27.68
CA LEU A 15 5.99 -0.19 27.81
C LEU A 15 6.81 0.99 28.36
N ASN A 16 6.59 2.20 27.84
CA ASN A 16 7.32 3.40 28.29
C ASN A 16 7.03 3.76 29.75
N ASN A 17 5.79 3.53 30.21
CA ASN A 17 5.35 3.85 31.57
C ASN A 17 5.56 2.70 32.57
N TYR A 18 6.19 1.58 32.15
CA TYR A 18 6.44 0.45 33.03
C TYR A 18 7.59 0.78 34.01
N SER A 19 7.27 0.93 35.30
CA SER A 19 8.16 1.53 36.32
C SER A 19 9.56 0.92 36.46
N SER A 20 9.70 -0.39 36.25
CA SER A 20 10.98 -1.11 36.42
C SER A 20 11.54 -1.66 35.10
N ILE A 21 11.07 -1.18 33.95
CA ILE A 21 11.66 -1.51 32.66
C ILE A 21 12.84 -0.59 32.38
N LYS A 22 13.89 -1.12 31.74
CA LYS A 22 15.00 -0.31 31.26
C LYS A 22 14.95 -0.20 29.74
N LYS A 23 14.66 1.00 29.23
CA LYS A 23 14.81 1.34 27.80
C LYS A 23 16.28 1.68 27.53
N THR A 24 16.84 1.15 26.46
CA THR A 24 18.19 1.48 25.97
C THR A 24 18.12 1.63 24.46
N GLU A 25 18.37 2.83 23.97
CA GLU A 25 18.49 3.08 22.53
C GLU A 25 19.75 2.38 22.01
N ILE A 26 19.60 1.55 20.99
CA ILE A 26 20.71 0.88 20.31
C ILE A 26 21.22 1.76 19.16
N LYS A 27 20.28 2.35 18.42
CA LYS A 27 20.46 3.35 17.37
C LYS A 27 19.10 4.03 17.12
N PRO A 28 19.03 5.11 16.32
CA PRO A 28 17.74 5.71 15.97
C PRO A 28 16.72 4.68 15.50
N GLN A 29 15.52 4.74 16.08
CA GLN A 29 14.38 3.86 15.79
C GLN A 29 14.59 2.37 16.16
N VAL A 30 15.59 2.06 17.00
CA VAL A 30 15.82 0.71 17.53
C VAL A 30 16.09 0.78 19.03
N ASP A 31 15.08 0.40 19.80
CA ASP A 31 15.10 0.43 21.26
C ASP A 31 15.09 -0.98 21.84
N LYS A 32 15.93 -1.22 22.85
CA LYS A 32 15.87 -2.44 23.67
C LYS A 32 15.17 -2.12 25.00
N TYR A 33 14.12 -2.88 25.32
CA TYR A 33 13.46 -2.84 26.63
C TYR A 33 13.87 -4.08 27.42
N THR A 34 14.49 -3.88 28.59
CA THR A 34 14.88 -4.96 29.50
C THR A 34 13.92 -5.00 30.68
N PHE A 35 13.28 -6.15 30.91
CA PHE A 35 12.30 -6.37 31.98
C PHE A 35 12.99 -6.74 33.31
N PRO A 36 12.28 -6.64 34.45
CA PRO A 36 12.86 -6.91 35.78
C PRO A 36 13.39 -8.33 35.98
N ASN A 37 12.79 -9.31 35.33
CA ASN A 37 13.23 -10.72 35.32
C ASN A 37 14.37 -10.99 34.33
N GLY A 38 14.97 -9.94 33.74
CA GLY A 38 16.19 -10.01 32.93
C GLY A 38 15.98 -10.27 31.44
N HIS A 39 14.80 -10.71 30.99
CA HIS A 39 14.55 -10.84 29.55
C HIS A 39 14.41 -9.47 28.87
N SER A 40 14.64 -9.42 27.56
CA SER A 40 14.58 -8.19 26.78
C SER A 40 13.81 -8.36 25.48
N ILE A 41 13.23 -7.27 25.00
CA ILE A 41 12.65 -7.17 23.65
C ILE A 41 13.31 -6.03 22.87
N ILE A 42 13.29 -6.13 21.54
CA ILE A 42 13.69 -5.04 20.64
C ILE A 42 12.42 -4.47 20.01
N LEU A 43 12.16 -3.19 20.23
CA LEU A 43 11.11 -2.43 19.58
C LEU A 43 11.71 -1.60 18.45
N LEU A 44 11.10 -1.70 17.27
CA LEU A 44 11.50 -0.93 16.08
C LEU A 44 10.52 0.21 15.87
N ALA A 45 11.06 1.36 15.44
CA ALA A 45 10.33 2.57 15.09
C ALA A 45 9.32 3.02 16.16
N GLU A 46 9.59 2.74 17.44
CA GLU A 46 8.67 3.06 18.55
C GLU A 46 7.24 2.54 18.33
N GLY A 47 7.10 1.40 17.65
CA GLY A 47 5.79 0.81 17.33
C GLY A 47 5.06 1.46 16.15
N ARG A 48 5.72 2.36 15.41
CA ARG A 48 5.22 2.93 14.15
C ARG A 48 5.64 2.09 12.94
N LEU A 49 5.21 2.54 11.76
CA LEU A 49 5.49 1.96 10.43
C LEU A 49 6.97 1.61 10.25
N VAL A 50 7.32 0.34 10.45
CA VAL A 50 8.72 -0.14 10.47
C VAL A 50 9.41 -0.04 9.11
N ASN A 51 8.68 -0.24 8.02
CA ASN A 51 9.21 -0.13 6.66
C ASN A 51 9.67 1.29 6.33
N LEU A 52 8.97 2.30 6.84
CA LEU A 52 9.31 3.71 6.67
C LEU A 52 10.29 4.21 7.72
N GLY A 53 10.14 3.78 8.98
CA GLY A 53 10.96 4.24 10.09
C GLY A 53 12.34 3.60 10.19
N CYS A 54 12.52 2.38 9.68
CA CYS A 54 13.78 1.65 9.77
C CYS A 54 14.38 1.28 8.40
N ALA A 55 13.73 1.66 7.31
CA ALA A 55 14.20 1.44 5.95
C ALA A 55 13.73 2.60 5.05
N THR A 56 13.52 2.35 3.76
CA THR A 56 13.16 3.38 2.76
C THR A 56 11.72 3.25 2.26
N GLY A 57 10.85 2.53 2.99
CA GLY A 57 9.50 2.23 2.56
C GLY A 57 9.45 1.31 1.34
N HIS A 58 8.41 1.50 0.53
CA HIS A 58 8.22 0.71 -0.69
C HIS A 58 9.14 1.19 -1.83
N PRO A 59 9.70 0.28 -2.65
CA PRO A 59 10.50 0.64 -3.82
C PRO A 59 9.74 1.50 -4.83
N SER A 60 10.48 2.30 -5.61
CA SER A 60 9.90 3.25 -6.57
C SER A 60 8.92 2.61 -7.56
N PHE A 61 9.17 1.37 -8.01
CA PHE A 61 8.32 0.71 -9.00
C PHE A 61 6.91 0.40 -8.49
N VAL A 62 6.77 -0.11 -7.26
CA VAL A 62 5.44 -0.33 -6.67
C VAL A 62 4.79 1.01 -6.32
N MET A 63 5.56 2.00 -5.88
CA MET A 63 5.03 3.35 -5.63
C MET A 63 4.57 4.05 -6.92
N SER A 64 5.15 3.73 -8.07
CA SER A 64 4.71 4.21 -9.38
C SER A 64 3.25 3.82 -9.64
N ASN A 65 2.82 2.61 -9.28
CA ASN A 65 1.42 2.18 -9.44
C ASN A 65 0.48 3.03 -8.54
N SER A 66 0.85 3.23 -7.28
CA SER A 66 0.09 4.05 -6.34
C SER A 66 0.03 5.53 -6.77
N PHE A 67 1.14 6.08 -7.24
CA PHE A 67 1.23 7.48 -7.64
C PHE A 67 0.57 7.76 -8.99
N THR A 68 0.59 6.82 -9.93
CA THR A 68 -0.23 6.94 -11.16
C THR A 68 -1.71 7.01 -10.82
N ASN A 69 -2.20 6.14 -9.92
CA ASN A 69 -3.58 6.22 -9.43
C ASN A 69 -3.90 7.57 -8.80
N GLN A 70 -3.01 8.10 -7.94
CA GLN A 70 -3.19 9.43 -7.35
C GLN A 70 -3.26 10.54 -8.41
N VAL A 71 -2.37 10.53 -9.40
CA VAL A 71 -2.39 11.52 -10.49
C VAL A 71 -3.69 11.44 -11.30
N LEU A 72 -4.14 10.23 -11.66
CA LEU A 72 -5.41 10.04 -12.38
C LEU A 72 -6.60 10.49 -11.55
N ALA A 73 -6.61 10.23 -10.24
CA ALA A 73 -7.65 10.73 -9.34
C ALA A 73 -7.66 12.26 -9.26
N GLN A 74 -6.50 12.91 -9.21
CA GLN A 74 -6.42 14.37 -9.24
C GLN A 74 -6.94 14.94 -10.57
N ILE A 75 -6.58 14.34 -11.71
CA ILE A 75 -7.09 14.74 -13.03
C ILE A 75 -8.62 14.57 -13.10
N GLU A 76 -9.13 13.44 -12.61
CA GLU A 76 -10.56 13.12 -12.60
C GLU A 76 -11.36 14.10 -11.74
N LEU A 77 -10.91 14.37 -10.51
CA LEU A 77 -11.53 15.33 -9.59
C LEU A 77 -11.49 16.76 -10.13
N PHE A 78 -10.43 17.13 -10.85
CA PHE A 78 -10.32 18.46 -11.44
C PHE A 78 -11.27 18.65 -12.64
N ASN A 79 -11.43 17.62 -13.47
CA ASN A 79 -12.18 17.71 -14.71
C ASN A 79 -13.67 17.35 -14.59
N LYS A 80 -14.08 16.65 -13.52
CA LYS A 80 -15.47 16.21 -13.33
C LYS A 80 -16.03 16.67 -11.99
N LYS A 81 -17.34 16.88 -11.97
CA LYS A 81 -18.08 17.19 -10.74
C LYS A 81 -18.56 15.89 -10.10
N TYR A 82 -18.21 15.72 -8.84
CA TYR A 82 -18.69 14.65 -7.99
C TYR A 82 -19.59 15.26 -6.91
N GLU A 83 -20.67 14.56 -6.59
CA GLU A 83 -21.41 14.83 -5.35
C GLU A 83 -20.53 14.48 -4.14
N VAL A 84 -20.91 14.95 -2.95
CA VAL A 84 -20.17 14.60 -1.72
C VAL A 84 -20.30 13.10 -1.46
N GLY A 85 -19.16 12.40 -1.46
CA GLY A 85 -19.11 10.97 -1.27
C GLY A 85 -17.70 10.41 -1.34
N VAL A 86 -17.60 9.09 -1.20
CA VAL A 86 -16.34 8.33 -1.37
C VAL A 86 -16.48 7.50 -2.64
N TYR A 87 -15.52 7.66 -3.54
CA TYR A 87 -15.52 7.03 -4.87
C TYR A 87 -14.21 6.30 -5.10
N THR A 88 -14.27 5.28 -5.95
CA THR A 88 -13.10 4.61 -6.52
C THR A 88 -12.92 5.06 -7.97
N LEU A 89 -11.69 4.99 -8.47
CA LEU A 89 -11.44 5.21 -9.90
C LEU A 89 -12.21 4.20 -10.76
N PRO A 90 -12.68 4.59 -11.95
CA PRO A 90 -13.21 3.67 -12.95
C PRO A 90 -12.23 2.52 -13.25
N LYS A 91 -12.76 1.32 -13.47
CA LYS A 91 -11.97 0.09 -13.68
C LYS A 91 -11.02 0.19 -14.89
N GLU A 92 -11.43 0.90 -15.94
CA GLU A 92 -10.57 1.15 -17.11
C GLU A 92 -9.29 1.91 -16.73
N LEU A 93 -9.36 2.87 -15.80
CA LEU A 93 -8.17 3.60 -15.34
C LEU A 93 -7.27 2.73 -14.46
N ASP A 94 -7.85 1.82 -13.67
CA ASP A 94 -7.09 0.84 -12.88
C ASP A 94 -6.34 -0.15 -13.80
N GLU A 95 -7.01 -0.63 -14.85
CA GLU A 95 -6.38 -1.46 -15.89
C GLU A 95 -5.29 -0.70 -16.66
N GLU A 96 -5.48 0.59 -16.94
CA GLU A 96 -4.47 1.42 -17.58
C GLU A 96 -3.25 1.64 -16.69
N VAL A 97 -3.43 1.83 -15.38
CA VAL A 97 -2.31 1.89 -14.43
C VAL A 97 -1.47 0.61 -14.54
N ALA A 98 -2.09 -0.56 -14.55
CA ALA A 98 -1.36 -1.82 -14.71
C ALA A 98 -0.66 -1.90 -16.08
N ARG A 99 -1.36 -1.52 -17.16
CA ARG A 99 -0.86 -1.57 -18.55
C ARG A 99 0.43 -0.76 -18.73
N LEU A 100 0.49 0.44 -18.15
CA LEU A 100 1.65 1.33 -18.23
C LEU A 100 2.94 0.74 -17.64
N HIS A 101 2.84 -0.29 -16.78
CA HIS A 101 3.99 -0.91 -16.13
C HIS A 101 4.48 -2.20 -16.83
N LEU A 102 3.71 -2.75 -17.78
CA LEU A 102 4.00 -4.05 -18.40
C LEU A 102 5.28 -4.07 -19.23
N GLU A 103 5.53 -3.01 -20.01
CA GLU A 103 6.73 -2.91 -20.86
C GLU A 103 8.01 -2.99 -20.04
N LYS A 104 8.06 -2.27 -18.90
CA LYS A 104 9.21 -2.27 -18.01
C LYS A 104 9.50 -3.65 -17.41
N LEU A 105 8.47 -4.47 -17.26
CA LEU A 105 8.55 -5.86 -16.78
C LEU A 105 8.84 -6.86 -17.91
N GLY A 106 8.89 -6.43 -19.18
CA GLY A 106 9.04 -7.30 -20.34
C GLY A 106 7.81 -8.18 -20.60
N VAL A 107 6.65 -7.81 -20.06
CA VAL A 107 5.40 -8.58 -20.21
C VAL A 107 4.80 -8.32 -21.58
N LYS A 108 4.44 -9.39 -22.29
CA LYS A 108 3.68 -9.33 -23.54
C LYS A 108 2.22 -9.65 -23.27
N LEU A 109 1.36 -8.64 -23.31
CA LEU A 109 -0.08 -8.82 -23.10
C LEU A 109 -0.75 -9.27 -24.40
N THR A 110 -1.46 -10.39 -24.35
CA THR A 110 -2.30 -10.86 -25.46
C THR A 110 -3.49 -9.92 -25.65
N ARG A 111 -3.84 -9.62 -26.91
CA ARG A 111 -5.07 -8.90 -27.25
C ARG A 111 -6.17 -9.89 -27.65
N LEU A 112 -7.38 -9.66 -27.16
CA LEU A 112 -8.55 -10.43 -27.59
C LEU A 112 -8.78 -10.22 -29.08
N THR A 113 -9.08 -11.29 -29.81
CA THR A 113 -9.66 -11.16 -31.15
C THR A 113 -11.10 -10.66 -31.04
N PRO A 114 -11.67 -10.06 -32.10
CA PRO A 114 -13.08 -9.66 -32.10
C PRO A 114 -14.03 -10.83 -31.79
N GLU A 115 -13.70 -12.04 -32.25
CA GLU A 115 -14.46 -13.25 -31.95
C GLU A 115 -14.44 -13.60 -30.45
N GLN A 116 -13.26 -13.54 -29.82
CA GLN A 116 -13.12 -13.79 -28.38
C GLN A 116 -13.83 -12.72 -27.53
N ALA A 117 -13.71 -11.45 -27.91
CA ALA A 117 -14.38 -10.33 -27.26
C ALA A 117 -15.92 -10.51 -27.30
N ASN A 118 -16.46 -10.84 -28.48
CA ASN A 118 -17.88 -11.14 -28.65
C ASN A 118 -18.33 -12.36 -27.83
N TYR A 119 -17.52 -13.43 -27.82
CA TYR A 119 -17.83 -14.64 -27.04
C TYR A 119 -17.89 -14.37 -25.53
N LEU A 120 -16.97 -13.54 -25.02
CA LEU A 120 -16.93 -13.16 -23.60
C LEU A 120 -17.91 -12.03 -23.25
N ASN A 121 -18.53 -11.41 -24.24
CA ASN A 121 -19.32 -10.20 -24.09
C ASN A 121 -18.54 -9.07 -23.38
N LEU A 122 -17.30 -8.84 -23.83
CA LEU A 122 -16.40 -7.81 -23.30
C LEU A 122 -15.86 -6.94 -24.44
N PRO A 123 -15.54 -5.65 -24.19
CA PRO A 123 -14.77 -4.87 -25.15
C PRO A 123 -13.35 -5.42 -25.33
N THR A 124 -12.74 -5.18 -26.50
CA THR A 124 -11.36 -5.61 -26.78
C THR A 124 -10.32 -4.93 -25.88
N ASP A 125 -10.59 -3.69 -25.49
CA ASP A 125 -9.66 -2.85 -24.72
C ASP A 125 -10.04 -2.73 -23.23
N GLY A 126 -11.04 -3.51 -22.80
CA GLY A 126 -11.53 -3.52 -21.42
C GLY A 126 -12.71 -2.55 -21.19
N PRO A 127 -13.23 -2.46 -19.95
CA PRO A 127 -12.81 -3.23 -18.78
C PRO A 127 -13.06 -4.73 -18.90
N TYR A 128 -12.15 -5.55 -18.37
CA TYR A 128 -12.15 -7.01 -18.57
C TYR A 128 -12.83 -7.81 -17.46
N LYS A 129 -13.34 -7.13 -16.42
CA LYS A 129 -13.94 -7.76 -15.22
C LYS A 129 -15.12 -6.96 -14.69
N PRO A 130 -16.10 -7.61 -14.05
CA PRO A 130 -17.21 -6.89 -13.40
C PRO A 130 -16.73 -6.15 -12.13
N ASP A 131 -17.56 -5.24 -11.62
CA ASP A 131 -17.18 -4.38 -10.48
C ASP A 131 -16.94 -5.14 -9.17
N HIS A 132 -17.71 -6.20 -8.92
CA HIS A 132 -17.59 -7.02 -7.71
C HIS A 132 -16.40 -8.02 -7.76
N TYR A 133 -15.62 -8.01 -8.83
CA TYR A 133 -14.47 -8.89 -9.00
C TYR A 133 -13.35 -8.50 -8.03
N ARG A 134 -12.72 -9.48 -7.38
CA ARG A 134 -11.79 -9.28 -6.25
C ARG A 134 -10.32 -9.28 -6.69
N TYR A 135 -10.04 -8.70 -7.86
CA TYR A 135 -8.84 -8.93 -8.69
C TYR A 135 -8.80 -10.28 -9.40
#